data_AF-A0A0G1YML2-F1
#
_entry.id   AF-A0A0G1YML2-F1
#
_cell.length_a   1.000
_cell.length_b   1.000
_cell.length_c   1.000
_cell.angle_alpha   90.00
_cell.angle_beta   90.00
_cell.angle_gamma   90.00
#
_symmetry.space_group_name_H-M   'P 1'
#
loop_
_entity.id
_entity.type
_entity.pdbx_description
1 polymer ?
#
loop_
_entity_poly.entity_id
_entity_poly.type
_entity_poly.pdbx_seq_one_letter_code
_entity_poly.pdbx_strand_id
1 'polypeptide(L)'
;MSKFGVYSPKGQRHTAPTPCIPLPRTGEGETITQACESGGGGCSELRKGGVPFSSVATFATMDAMAYPTRIALAADHAGFPLKEAVKAHLIAKGVDIVDVGTFSEKPVDYPAIVRKGCAVVLEQKCPGLIFGGSGNGEAMAANKVRGIRAALCYSEESTRLARAHNNANVMSLGGRLTETALALTLVDIFLTTEFEGGRHERRIQDLE
;
A
#
# COMPACT_ATOMS: atom_id res chain seq x y z
N MET A 1 -42.84 -33.77 17.98
CA MET A 1 -41.79 -34.79 18.14
C MET A 1 -40.51 -34.22 17.52
N SER A 2 -39.73 -33.42 18.27
CA SER A 2 -38.54 -33.83 19.06
C SER A 2 -37.37 -34.24 18.15
N LYS A 3 -36.16 -33.66 18.13
CA LYS A 3 -35.35 -32.87 19.10
C LYS A 3 -34.38 -31.98 18.28
N PHE A 4 -34.19 -30.70 18.61
CA PHE A 4 -33.07 -30.16 19.40
C PHE A 4 -31.67 -30.75 19.10
N GLY A 5 -30.78 -29.89 18.61
CA GLY A 5 -29.35 -30.11 18.48
C GLY A 5 -28.60 -28.78 18.43
N VAL A 6 -28.72 -27.98 19.49
CA VAL A 6 -27.93 -26.76 19.71
C VAL A 6 -26.55 -27.21 20.21
N TYR A 7 -25.49 -26.87 19.49
CA TYR A 7 -24.12 -27.08 19.96
C TYR A 7 -23.42 -25.73 20.10
N SER A 8 -23.19 -25.35 21.36
CA SER A 8 -22.36 -24.22 21.78
C SER A 8 -21.29 -24.79 22.72
N PRO A 9 -20.01 -24.40 22.55
CA PRO A 9 -19.07 -24.41 23.65
C PRO A 9 -18.68 -22.96 23.98
N LYS A 10 -19.04 -22.58 25.21
CA LYS A 10 -18.43 -21.47 25.96
C LYS A 10 -16.92 -21.70 26.07
N GLY A 11 -16.15 -20.64 25.91
CA GLY A 11 -14.70 -20.65 26.11
C GLY A 11 -14.05 -19.29 26.01
N GLN A 12 -14.72 -18.22 26.47
CA GLN A 12 -14.10 -16.92 26.70
C GLN A 12 -13.07 -17.06 27.82
N ARG A 13 -11.78 -16.97 27.48
CA ARG A 13 -10.73 -16.63 28.44
C ARG A 13 -10.38 -15.16 28.23
N HIS A 14 -10.90 -14.33 29.14
CA HIS A 14 -10.42 -12.97 29.35
C HIS A 14 -8.95 -13.04 29.75
N THR A 15 -8.05 -12.64 28.87
CA THR A 15 -6.68 -12.29 29.25
C THR A 15 -6.68 -10.82 29.63
N ALA A 16 -6.27 -10.54 30.87
CA ALA A 16 -6.14 -9.21 31.45
C ALA A 16 -5.24 -8.29 30.58
N PRO A 17 -5.45 -6.96 30.65
CA PRO A 17 -4.64 -6.00 29.92
C PRO A 17 -3.18 -6.03 30.41
N THR A 18 -2.25 -6.10 29.46
CA THR A 18 -0.81 -5.98 29.69
C THR A 18 -0.49 -4.64 30.36
N PRO A 19 0.26 -4.60 31.48
CA PRO A 19 0.64 -3.35 32.11
C PRO A 19 1.67 -2.59 31.25
N CYS A 20 1.40 -1.29 31.06
CA CYS A 20 2.31 -0.34 30.41
C CYS A 20 3.63 -0.27 31.19
N ILE A 21 4.74 -0.58 30.50
CA ILE A 21 6.10 -0.38 31.00
C ILE A 21 6.47 1.10 30.76
N PRO A 22 6.86 1.88 31.79
CA PRO A 22 7.33 3.25 31.60
C PRO A 22 8.76 3.24 31.05
N LEU A 23 8.99 4.03 30.00
CA LEU A 23 10.33 4.31 29.47
C LEU A 23 11.14 5.15 30.48
N PRO A 24 12.45 4.89 30.64
CA PRO A 24 13.29 5.67 31.53
C PRO A 24 13.47 7.10 31.01
N ARG A 25 13.16 8.05 31.89
CA ARG A 25 13.55 9.46 31.74
C ARG A 25 15.04 9.58 32.08
N THR A 26 15.86 9.91 31.10
CA THR A 26 17.17 10.52 31.36
C THR A 26 17.02 12.01 31.14
N GLY A 27 16.97 12.75 32.26
CA GLY A 27 17.29 14.17 32.25
C GLY A 27 18.80 14.35 32.13
N GLU A 28 19.19 15.52 31.64
CA GLU A 28 20.20 16.43 32.22
C GLU A 28 20.58 17.46 31.16
N GLY A 29 20.60 18.74 31.56
CA GLY A 29 21.09 19.82 30.72
C GLY A 29 20.34 21.15 30.88
N GLU A 30 20.27 21.67 32.11
CA GLU A 30 19.99 23.08 32.34
C GLU A 30 21.10 23.95 31.74
N THR A 31 20.73 25.04 31.06
CA THR A 31 21.38 26.35 31.29
C THR A 31 20.47 27.49 30.82
N ILE A 32 20.40 28.48 31.69
CA ILE A 32 19.49 29.62 31.71
C ILE A 32 20.22 30.88 31.20
N THR A 33 19.61 31.55 30.22
CA THR A 33 19.53 32.99 29.87
C THR A 33 20.73 33.98 29.86
N GLN A 34 20.54 34.98 28.98
CA GLN A 34 21.06 36.37 28.90
C GLN A 34 22.42 36.56 28.19
N ALA A 35 22.66 37.56 27.33
CA ALA A 35 22.06 38.88 27.16
C ALA A 35 22.18 39.47 25.73
N CYS A 36 21.52 40.61 25.52
CA CYS A 36 21.52 41.57 24.40
C CYS A 36 22.95 42.11 24.06
N GLU A 37 23.30 42.86 23.01
CA GLU A 37 22.66 43.99 22.28
C GLU A 37 23.33 44.23 20.89
N SER A 38 22.59 44.90 19.99
CA SER A 38 22.97 45.98 19.03
C SER A 38 24.25 45.96 18.15
N GLY A 39 24.06 46.39 16.89
CA GLY A 39 24.98 47.34 16.22
C GLY A 39 25.63 46.85 14.93
N GLY A 40 25.29 47.50 13.80
CA GLY A 40 25.84 47.20 12.48
C GLY A 40 27.17 47.88 12.15
N GLY A 41 27.69 47.56 10.96
CA GLY A 41 28.87 48.20 10.36
C GLY A 41 29.56 47.29 9.34
N GLY A 42 29.76 47.77 8.12
CA GLY A 42 30.13 46.96 6.96
C GLY A 42 31.63 46.84 6.64
N CYS A 43 31.85 46.06 5.56
CA CYS A 43 32.92 46.16 4.56
C CYS A 43 34.37 45.77 4.95
N SER A 44 34.86 44.63 4.44
CA SER A 44 35.84 44.57 3.33
C SER A 44 36.56 43.21 3.24
N GLU A 45 36.25 42.50 2.15
CA GLU A 45 37.17 41.82 1.23
C GLU A 45 38.52 41.27 1.74
N LEU A 46 38.64 39.93 1.79
CA LEU A 46 39.90 39.24 1.47
C LEU A 46 39.62 37.88 0.81
N ARG A 47 39.95 37.80 -0.48
CA ARG A 47 40.02 36.58 -1.29
C ARG A 47 41.03 35.60 -0.71
N LYS A 48 40.69 34.32 -0.65
CA LYS A 48 41.59 33.20 -0.97
C LYS A 48 40.75 32.01 -1.41
N GLY A 49 41.09 31.50 -2.60
CA GLY A 49 40.34 30.48 -3.29
C GLY A 49 40.26 29.16 -2.52
N GLY A 50 39.05 28.62 -2.50
CA GLY A 50 38.77 27.21 -2.41
C GLY A 50 37.65 26.95 -3.39
N VAL A 51 37.93 26.26 -4.49
CA VAL A 51 36.91 25.72 -5.39
C VAL A 51 35.97 24.87 -4.52
N PRO A 52 34.69 25.25 -4.34
CA PRO A 52 33.78 24.35 -3.67
C PRO A 52 33.55 23.18 -4.61
N PHE A 53 33.92 22.01 -4.08
CA PHE A 53 33.51 20.68 -4.50
C PHE A 53 32.18 20.73 -5.27
N SER A 54 32.24 20.23 -6.51
CA SER A 54 31.14 20.04 -7.45
C SER A 54 29.77 20.15 -6.80
N SER A 55 28.98 21.13 -7.25
CA SER A 55 27.56 21.22 -6.93
C SER A 55 26.95 19.83 -7.05
N VAL A 56 26.58 19.25 -5.91
CA VAL A 56 25.64 18.14 -5.89
C VAL A 56 24.44 18.67 -6.65
N ALA A 57 24.22 18.12 -7.83
CA ALA A 57 23.08 18.45 -8.65
C ALA A 57 21.85 18.32 -7.75
N THR A 58 21.20 19.45 -7.50
CA THR A 58 19.88 19.48 -6.91
C THR A 58 18.97 18.77 -7.90
N PHE A 59 18.83 17.46 -7.76
CA PHE A 59 17.70 16.73 -8.33
C PHE A 59 16.48 17.08 -7.46
N ALA A 60 16.05 18.34 -7.58
CA ALA A 60 14.76 18.75 -7.09
C ALA A 60 13.71 18.07 -7.97
N THR A 61 13.00 17.16 -7.30
CA THR A 61 11.63 16.73 -7.52
C THR A 61 11.37 16.01 -8.83
N MET A 62 11.53 14.69 -8.80
CA MET A 62 10.59 13.83 -9.51
C MET A 62 9.20 14.28 -9.09
N ASP A 63 8.41 14.70 -10.07
CA ASP A 63 7.01 15.05 -9.91
C ASP A 63 6.35 13.96 -9.08
N ALA A 64 5.98 14.30 -7.84
CA ALA A 64 5.55 13.32 -6.86
C ALA A 64 4.17 12.83 -7.28
N MET A 65 4.12 11.80 -8.12
CA MET A 65 2.91 11.02 -8.34
C MET A 65 2.33 10.71 -6.97
N ALA A 66 1.13 11.21 -6.70
CA ALA A 66 0.50 11.07 -5.40
C ALA A 66 0.06 9.61 -5.24
N TYR A 67 0.93 8.78 -4.67
CA TYR A 67 0.56 7.42 -4.28
C TYR A 67 -0.45 7.47 -3.14
N PRO A 68 -1.37 6.49 -3.06
CA PRO A 68 -2.19 6.31 -1.88
C PRO A 68 -1.28 6.04 -0.67
N THR A 69 -1.64 6.61 0.48
CA THR A 69 -0.85 6.49 1.71
C THR A 69 -0.68 5.05 2.17
N ARG A 70 -1.69 4.20 1.92
CA ARG A 70 -1.74 2.81 2.34
C ARG A 70 -2.24 1.91 1.22
N ILE A 71 -1.70 0.70 1.11
CA ILE A 71 -2.12 -0.33 0.16
C ILE A 71 -2.21 -1.69 0.86
N ALA A 72 -3.23 -2.47 0.53
CA ALA A 72 -3.36 -3.85 0.97
C ALA A 72 -2.77 -4.82 -0.06
N LEU A 73 -1.97 -5.78 0.38
CA LEU A 73 -1.40 -6.83 -0.48
C LEU A 73 -1.88 -8.21 -0.06
N ALA A 74 -2.25 -9.05 -1.02
CA ALA A 74 -2.62 -10.44 -0.79
C ALA A 74 -2.09 -11.33 -1.91
N ALA A 75 -1.53 -12.49 -1.61
CA ALA A 75 -1.02 -13.41 -2.63
C ALA A 75 -1.23 -14.87 -2.26
N ASP A 76 -1.39 -15.71 -3.28
CA ASP A 76 -1.12 -17.14 -3.12
C ASP A 76 0.39 -17.42 -3.24
N HIS A 77 0.75 -18.69 -3.13
CA HIS A 77 2.13 -19.14 -3.23
C HIS A 77 2.78 -18.86 -4.60
N ALA A 78 1.99 -18.86 -5.68
CA ALA A 78 2.49 -18.61 -7.03
C ALA A 78 2.69 -17.11 -7.31
N GLY A 79 1.90 -16.25 -6.68
CA GLY A 79 2.03 -14.80 -6.75
C GLY A 79 2.99 -14.20 -5.72
N PHE A 80 3.45 -14.99 -4.73
CA PHE A 80 4.30 -14.50 -3.64
C PHE A 80 5.58 -13.79 -4.10
N PRO A 81 6.38 -14.31 -5.05
CA PRO A 81 7.59 -13.62 -5.51
C PRO A 81 7.29 -12.24 -6.12
N LEU A 82 6.22 -12.15 -6.92
CA LEU A 82 5.80 -10.89 -7.54
C LEU A 82 5.28 -9.89 -6.50
N LYS A 83 4.53 -10.37 -5.50
CA LYS A 83 4.05 -9.56 -4.38
C LYS A 83 5.21 -8.93 -3.61
N GLU A 84 6.27 -9.69 -3.31
CA GLU A 84 7.43 -9.14 -2.59
C GLU A 84 8.21 -8.11 -3.43
N ALA A 85 8.34 -8.32 -4.74
CA ALA A 85 8.93 -7.31 -5.63
C ALA A 85 8.12 -6.00 -5.67
N VAL A 86 6.80 -6.10 -5.80
CA VAL A 86 5.89 -4.94 -5.76
C VAL A 86 5.92 -4.25 -4.40
N LYS A 87 5.94 -5.02 -3.31
CA LYS A 87 6.05 -4.50 -1.95
C LYS A 87 7.32 -3.68 -1.76
N ALA A 88 8.48 -4.18 -2.20
CA ALA A 88 9.73 -3.45 -2.14
C ALA A 88 9.67 -2.13 -2.94
N HIS A 89 9.12 -2.17 -4.14
CA HIS A 89 8.91 -0.99 -4.99
C HIS A 89 8.03 0.07 -4.30
N LEU A 90 6.91 -0.32 -3.70
CA LEU A 90 5.99 0.61 -3.03
C LEU A 90 6.58 1.19 -1.74
N ILE A 91 7.30 0.38 -0.96
CA ILE A 91 8.02 0.86 0.23
C ILE A 91 9.08 1.89 -0.16
N ALA A 92 9.81 1.68 -1.26
CA ALA A 92 10.79 2.64 -1.75
C ALA A 92 10.17 3.99 -2.15
N LYS A 93 8.86 4.01 -2.47
CA LYS A 93 8.07 5.22 -2.73
C LYS A 93 7.40 5.80 -1.48
N GLY A 94 7.66 5.24 -0.29
CA GLY A 94 7.13 5.73 0.98
C GLY A 94 5.67 5.32 1.27
N VAL A 95 5.16 4.29 0.60
CA VAL A 95 3.78 3.80 0.81
C VAL A 95 3.73 2.81 1.98
N ASP A 96 2.72 2.95 2.84
CA ASP A 96 2.45 1.99 3.92
C ASP A 96 1.75 0.73 3.38
N ILE A 97 2.20 -0.45 3.84
CA ILE A 97 1.78 -1.74 3.29
C ILE A 97 1.11 -2.60 4.36
N VAL A 98 -0.13 -3.02 4.09
CA VAL A 98 -0.82 -4.06 4.85
C VAL A 98 -0.78 -5.37 4.08
N ASP A 99 0.20 -6.19 4.38
CA ASP A 99 0.41 -7.50 3.74
C ASP A 99 -0.32 -8.60 4.52
N VAL A 100 -1.39 -9.16 3.93
CA VAL A 100 -2.19 -10.24 4.54
C VAL A 100 -1.64 -11.64 4.24
N GLY A 101 -0.48 -11.72 3.58
CA GLY A 101 0.17 -12.95 3.18
C GLY A 101 -0.28 -13.43 1.80
N THR A 102 0.15 -14.61 1.36
CA THR A 102 1.08 -15.53 2.04
C THR A 102 2.48 -14.93 2.24
N PHE A 103 3.27 -15.51 3.15
CA PHE A 103 4.63 -15.06 3.50
C PHE A 103 5.71 -16.06 3.08
N SER A 104 5.34 -17.03 2.23
CA SER A 104 6.25 -18.03 1.69
C SER A 104 5.69 -18.64 0.42
N GLU A 105 6.53 -19.33 -0.34
CA GLU A 105 6.16 -20.12 -1.52
C GLU A 105 5.49 -21.46 -1.18
N LYS A 106 5.20 -21.73 0.10
CA LYS A 106 4.49 -22.95 0.49
C LYS A 106 3.08 -22.93 -0.09
N PRO A 107 2.60 -24.05 -0.69
CA PRO A 107 1.28 -24.10 -1.29
C PRO A 107 0.16 -23.65 -0.34
N VAL A 108 -0.68 -22.77 -0.85
CA VAL A 108 -1.87 -22.23 -0.17
C VAL A 108 -2.97 -21.96 -1.19
N ASP A 109 -4.22 -22.00 -0.74
CA ASP A 109 -5.38 -21.67 -1.55
C ASP A 109 -5.67 -20.17 -1.51
N TYR A 110 -5.70 -19.54 -2.69
CA TYR A 110 -5.93 -18.11 -2.84
C TYR A 110 -7.26 -17.58 -2.25
N PRO A 111 -8.43 -18.29 -2.26
CA PRO A 111 -9.70 -17.64 -1.94
C PRO A 111 -9.78 -17.09 -0.53
N ALA A 112 -9.20 -17.79 0.45
CA ALA A 112 -9.24 -17.36 1.85
C ALA A 112 -8.36 -16.13 2.09
N ILE A 113 -7.19 -16.07 1.44
CA ILE A 113 -6.23 -14.98 1.57
C ILE A 113 -6.75 -13.73 0.84
N VAL A 114 -7.26 -13.90 -0.38
CA VAL A 114 -7.87 -12.82 -1.17
C VAL A 114 -9.03 -12.18 -0.41
N ARG A 115 -9.92 -12.98 0.20
CA ARG A 115 -11.02 -12.44 1.02
C ARG A 115 -10.54 -11.60 2.20
N LYS A 116 -9.44 -12.00 2.87
CA LYS A 116 -8.83 -11.20 3.94
C LYS A 116 -8.28 -9.87 3.40
N GLY A 117 -7.60 -9.90 2.25
CA GLY A 117 -7.11 -8.68 1.58
C GLY A 117 -8.26 -7.73 1.20
N CYS A 118 -9.34 -8.27 0.65
CA CYS A 118 -10.55 -7.50 0.35
C CYS A 118 -11.20 -6.89 1.60
N ALA A 119 -11.23 -7.60 2.73
CA ALA A 119 -11.72 -7.04 3.98
C ALA A 119 -10.89 -5.81 4.40
N VAL A 120 -9.56 -5.91 4.34
CA VAL A 120 -8.66 -4.78 4.63
C VAL A 120 -8.92 -3.60 3.69
N VAL A 121 -9.08 -3.85 2.39
CA VAL A 121 -9.40 -2.80 1.39
C VAL A 121 -10.66 -2.01 1.79
N LEU A 122 -11.72 -2.71 2.22
CA LEU A 122 -12.97 -2.08 2.62
C LEU A 122 -12.86 -1.36 3.97
N GLU A 123 -12.22 -1.98 4.96
CA GLU A 123 -12.05 -1.43 6.31
C GLU A 123 -11.16 -0.18 6.32
N GLN A 124 -10.04 -0.24 5.60
CA GLN A 124 -9.04 0.84 5.53
C GLN A 124 -9.32 1.84 4.39
N LYS A 125 -10.32 1.57 3.55
CA LYS A 125 -10.66 2.37 2.36
C LYS A 125 -9.45 2.67 1.48
N CYS A 126 -8.62 1.65 1.25
CA CYS A 126 -7.37 1.75 0.52
C CYS A 126 -7.37 0.82 -0.70
N PRO A 127 -6.57 1.10 -1.75
CA PRO A 127 -6.43 0.17 -2.86
C PRO A 127 -5.86 -1.20 -2.43
N GLY A 128 -6.27 -2.25 -3.13
CA GLY A 128 -5.75 -3.60 -2.94
C GLY A 128 -5.00 -4.11 -4.16
N LEU A 129 -3.88 -4.81 -3.96
CA LEU A 129 -3.19 -5.55 -5.00
C LEU A 129 -3.19 -7.04 -4.61
N ILE A 130 -3.73 -7.88 -5.49
CA ILE A 130 -3.81 -9.32 -5.28
C ILE A 130 -3.00 -10.06 -6.35
N PHE A 131 -2.29 -11.11 -5.93
CA PHE A 131 -1.35 -11.83 -6.78
C PHE A 131 -1.64 -13.32 -6.77
N GLY A 132 -1.68 -13.91 -7.96
CA GLY A 132 -1.87 -15.34 -8.16
C GLY A 132 -0.91 -15.94 -9.15
N GLY A 133 -1.12 -17.20 -9.51
CA GLY A 133 -0.44 -17.79 -10.67
C GLY A 133 -0.80 -17.06 -11.98
N SER A 134 -2.09 -16.96 -12.29
CA SER A 134 -2.59 -16.24 -13.48
C SER A 134 -3.34 -14.94 -13.14
N GLY A 135 -3.67 -14.71 -11.86
CA GLY A 135 -4.49 -13.58 -11.41
C GLY A 135 -6.00 -13.75 -11.66
N ASN A 136 -6.42 -14.75 -12.45
CA ASN A 136 -7.84 -14.96 -12.75
C ASN A 136 -8.61 -15.47 -11.53
N GLY A 137 -8.06 -16.46 -10.81
CA GLY A 137 -8.69 -17.03 -9.63
C GLY A 137 -8.91 -15.97 -8.55
N GLU A 138 -7.89 -15.15 -8.35
CA GLU A 138 -7.86 -14.07 -7.38
C GLU A 138 -8.89 -13.00 -7.73
N ALA A 139 -8.96 -12.57 -8.99
CA ALA A 139 -9.97 -11.63 -9.46
C ALA A 139 -11.39 -12.19 -9.27
N MET A 140 -11.62 -13.46 -9.61
CA MET A 140 -12.93 -14.12 -9.42
C MET A 140 -13.32 -14.20 -7.94
N ALA A 141 -12.39 -14.56 -7.06
CA ALA A 141 -12.65 -14.63 -5.62
C ALA A 141 -12.91 -13.25 -5.00
N ALA A 142 -12.13 -12.24 -5.40
CA ALA A 142 -12.26 -10.88 -4.91
C ALA A 142 -13.62 -10.26 -5.30
N ASN A 143 -14.06 -10.46 -6.54
CA ASN A 143 -15.35 -9.96 -7.04
C ASN A 143 -16.58 -10.65 -6.41
N LYS A 144 -16.41 -11.68 -5.58
CA LYS A 144 -17.51 -12.21 -4.74
C LYS A 144 -17.72 -11.42 -3.45
N VAL A 145 -16.82 -10.50 -3.11
CA VAL A 145 -16.95 -9.64 -1.94
C VAL A 145 -17.68 -8.36 -2.35
N ARG A 146 -18.84 -8.10 -1.75
CA ARG A 146 -19.63 -6.89 -2.02
C ARG A 146 -18.79 -5.64 -1.74
N GLY A 147 -18.81 -4.67 -2.67
CA GLY A 147 -18.02 -3.44 -2.61
C GLY A 147 -16.61 -3.56 -3.19
N ILE A 148 -16.18 -4.75 -3.61
CA ILE A 148 -14.93 -4.94 -4.35
C ILE A 148 -15.20 -4.93 -5.85
N ARG A 149 -14.36 -4.19 -6.56
CA ARG A 149 -14.26 -4.18 -8.03
C ARG A 149 -12.82 -4.53 -8.37
N ALA A 150 -12.58 -5.83 -8.53
CA ALA A 150 -11.28 -6.38 -8.86
C ALA A 150 -11.13 -6.52 -10.38
N ALA A 151 -10.06 -5.95 -10.93
CA ALA A 151 -9.72 -6.06 -12.34
C ALA A 151 -8.45 -6.91 -12.52
N LEU A 152 -8.50 -7.89 -13.43
CA LEU A 152 -7.30 -8.57 -13.89
C LEU A 152 -6.56 -7.66 -14.89
N CYS A 153 -5.33 -7.32 -14.56
CA CYS A 153 -4.52 -6.41 -15.36
C CYS A 153 -3.37 -7.18 -16.02
N TYR A 154 -3.20 -7.00 -17.33
CA TYR A 154 -2.16 -7.69 -18.12
C TYR A 154 -1.47 -6.80 -19.15
N SER A 155 -1.92 -5.56 -19.30
CA SER A 155 -1.29 -4.53 -20.15
C SER A 155 -1.53 -3.14 -19.56
N GLU A 156 -0.73 -2.15 -19.98
CA GLU A 156 -0.86 -0.76 -19.54
C GLU A 156 -2.27 -0.21 -19.84
N GLU A 157 -2.79 -0.50 -21.04
CA GLU A 157 -4.13 -0.09 -21.44
C GLU A 157 -5.22 -0.73 -20.58
N SER A 158 -5.17 -2.06 -20.39
CA SER A 158 -6.12 -2.78 -19.53
C SER A 158 -6.13 -2.20 -18.11
N THR A 159 -4.95 -1.87 -17.60
CA THR A 159 -4.76 -1.34 -16.26
C THR A 159 -5.31 0.09 -16.10
N ARG A 160 -5.03 0.95 -17.07
CA ARG A 160 -5.58 2.32 -17.11
C ARG A 160 -7.10 2.27 -17.19
N LEU A 161 -7.66 1.46 -18.08
CA LEU A 161 -9.11 1.34 -18.25
C LEU A 161 -9.81 0.77 -17.01
N ALA A 162 -9.18 -0.17 -16.30
CA ALA A 162 -9.71 -0.69 -15.04
C ALA A 162 -9.97 0.42 -14.00
N ARG A 163 -9.07 1.39 -13.90
CA ARG A 163 -9.24 2.55 -13.00
C ARG A 163 -10.17 3.60 -13.61
N ALA A 164 -9.87 4.06 -14.82
CA ALA A 164 -10.55 5.14 -15.50
C ALA A 164 -12.05 4.85 -15.71
N HIS A 165 -12.42 3.63 -16.11
CA HIS A 165 -13.78 3.28 -16.48
C HIS A 165 -14.56 2.48 -15.43
N ASN A 166 -13.88 1.75 -14.55
CA ASN A 166 -14.54 0.85 -13.60
C ASN A 166 -14.29 1.25 -12.15
N ASN A 167 -13.48 2.29 -11.90
CA ASN A 167 -13.03 2.69 -10.58
C ASN A 167 -12.60 1.47 -9.74
N ALA A 168 -11.84 0.56 -10.36
CA ALA A 168 -11.42 -0.68 -9.72
C ALA A 168 -10.64 -0.35 -8.44
N ASN A 169 -11.07 -0.88 -7.30
CA ASN A 169 -10.38 -0.68 -6.02
C ASN A 169 -9.42 -1.82 -5.69
N VAL A 170 -9.45 -2.91 -6.48
CA VAL A 170 -8.51 -4.01 -6.38
C VAL A 170 -7.92 -4.34 -7.76
N MET A 171 -6.60 -4.48 -7.82
CA MET A 171 -5.87 -4.94 -9.00
C MET A 171 -5.47 -6.40 -8.80
N SER A 172 -5.69 -7.25 -9.80
CA SER A 172 -5.22 -8.62 -9.81
C SER A 172 -4.11 -8.81 -10.85
N LEU A 173 -3.03 -9.49 -10.46
CA LEU A 173 -1.86 -9.76 -11.29
C LEU A 173 -1.50 -11.25 -11.30
N GLY A 174 -1.03 -11.73 -12.46
CA GLY A 174 -0.56 -13.09 -12.64
C GLY A 174 0.95 -13.21 -12.50
N GLY A 175 1.44 -13.71 -11.36
CA GLY A 175 2.86 -13.89 -11.06
C GLY A 175 3.62 -14.82 -12.00
N ARG A 176 2.94 -15.73 -12.71
CA ARG A 176 3.58 -16.60 -13.73
C ARG A 176 3.51 -16.04 -15.15
N LEU A 177 2.66 -15.04 -15.38
CA LEU A 177 2.34 -14.53 -16.72
C LEU A 177 2.86 -13.12 -16.94
N THR A 178 3.14 -12.38 -15.88
CA THR A 178 3.56 -10.98 -15.94
C THR A 178 4.99 -10.86 -15.46
N GLU A 179 5.85 -10.36 -16.34
CA GLU A 179 7.22 -10.02 -16.00
C GLU A 179 7.26 -8.95 -14.90
N THR A 180 8.24 -9.05 -13.99
CA THR A 180 8.32 -8.17 -12.82
C THR A 180 8.37 -6.70 -13.22
N ALA A 181 9.21 -6.35 -14.21
CA ALA A 181 9.33 -4.97 -14.68
C ALA A 181 8.00 -4.41 -15.20
N LEU A 182 7.26 -5.21 -15.98
CA LEU A 182 5.92 -4.83 -16.46
C LEU A 182 4.96 -4.67 -15.28
N ALA A 183 4.93 -5.62 -14.34
CA ALA A 183 4.06 -5.55 -13.17
C ALA A 183 4.27 -4.28 -12.34
N LEU A 184 5.51 -3.84 -12.14
CA LEU A 184 5.80 -2.58 -11.44
C LEU A 184 5.20 -1.38 -12.19
N THR A 185 5.34 -1.33 -13.51
CA THR A 185 4.71 -0.30 -14.35
C THR A 185 3.19 -0.35 -14.25
N LEU A 186 2.58 -1.54 -14.31
CA LEU A 186 1.13 -1.67 -14.19
C LEU A 186 0.63 -1.22 -12.81
N VAL A 187 1.34 -1.57 -11.74
CA VAL A 187 1.01 -1.10 -10.38
C VAL A 187 1.07 0.44 -10.31
N ASP A 188 2.10 1.05 -10.88
CA ASP A 188 2.22 2.51 -10.92
C ASP A 188 1.04 3.15 -11.68
N ILE A 189 0.69 2.61 -12.86
CA ILE A 189 -0.48 3.07 -13.64
C ILE A 189 -1.77 2.92 -12.83
N PHE A 190 -1.98 1.77 -12.20
CA PHE A 190 -3.21 1.50 -11.44
C PHE A 190 -3.40 2.47 -10.27
N LEU A 191 -2.32 2.78 -9.56
CA LEU A 191 -2.38 3.60 -8.36
C LEU A 191 -2.49 5.10 -8.67
N THR A 192 -2.03 5.52 -9.85
CA THR A 192 -1.98 6.94 -10.24
C THR A 192 -3.07 7.33 -11.24
N THR A 193 -3.72 6.36 -11.90
CA THR A 193 -4.83 6.64 -12.82
C THR A 193 -6.09 7.05 -12.04
N GLU A 194 -6.57 8.25 -12.34
CA GLU A 194 -7.83 8.77 -11.82
C GLU A 194 -9.05 8.14 -12.49
N PHE A 195 -10.17 8.16 -11.77
CA PHE A 195 -11.44 7.68 -12.30
C PHE A 195 -12.12 8.78 -13.13
N GLU A 196 -12.58 8.47 -14.34
CA GLU A 196 -13.15 9.46 -15.28
C GLU A 196 -14.58 9.90 -14.94
N GLY A 197 -15.32 9.12 -14.13
CA GLY A 197 -16.70 9.45 -13.79
C GLY A 197 -17.67 9.47 -14.98
N GLY A 198 -18.62 10.39 -14.96
CA GLY A 198 -19.61 10.56 -16.04
C GLY A 198 -20.45 9.29 -16.30
N ARG A 199 -20.46 8.81 -17.55
CA ARG A 199 -21.22 7.59 -17.94
C ARG A 199 -20.78 6.33 -17.20
N HIS A 200 -19.58 6.32 -16.66
CA HIS A 200 -18.98 5.18 -15.99
C HIS A 200 -19.55 4.98 -14.58
N GLU A 201 -19.91 6.07 -13.90
CA GLU A 201 -20.51 6.05 -12.57
C GLU A 201 -21.81 5.23 -12.55
N ARG A 202 -22.70 5.46 -13.52
CA ARG A 202 -23.97 4.69 -13.65
C ARG A 202 -23.72 3.19 -13.75
N ARG A 203 -22.73 2.77 -14.53
CA ARG A 203 -22.41 1.35 -14.73
C ARG A 203 -21.84 0.71 -13.47
N ILE A 204 -21.10 1.48 -12.67
CA ILE A 204 -20.58 1.01 -11.38
C ILE A 204 -21.73 0.81 -10.39
N GLN A 205 -22.68 1.75 -10.34
CA GLN A 205 -23.85 1.64 -9.49
C GLN A 205 -24.71 0.41 -9.83
N ASP A 206 -24.82 0.04 -11.11
CA ASP A 206 -25.53 -1.17 -11.55
C ASP A 206 -24.87 -2.50 -11.09
N LEU A 207 -23.63 -2.47 -10.56
CA LEU A 207 -22.91 -3.65 -10.06
C LEU A 207 -23.09 -3.91 -8.56
N GLU A 208 -23.66 -2.97 -7.79
CA GLU A 208 -23.77 -3.01 -6.32
C GLU A 208 -25.17 -3.41 -5.81
#